data_AF-A0A2T2VEE1-F1
#
_entry.id   AF-A0A2T2VEE1-F1
#
_cell.length_a   1.000
_cell.length_b   1.000
_cell.length_c   1.000
_cell.angle_alpha   90.00
_cell.angle_beta   90.00
_cell.angle_gamma   90.00
#
_symmetry.space_group_name_H-M   'P 1'
#
loop_
_entity.id
_entity.type
_entity.pdbx_description
1 polymer ?
#
loop_
_entity_poly.entity_id
_entity_poly.type
_entity_poly.pdbx_seq_one_letter_code
_entity_poly.pdbx_strand_id
1 'polypeptide(L)'
;AGLMEIADIFVVNKADHDYADQFVRHLKELVHEKTANEQWSIPVLKTVATKNEGIHEVEEAIQNHLASYVLAEKKVLLMASKAYQYLRDHRMKDIDKEKLKQEIEKNWHDPDFNIYSFMQKHYFTNTEITD
;
A
#
# COMPACT_ATOMS: atom_id res chain seq x y z
N ALA A 1 15.75 19.52 -16.99
CA ALA A 1 14.64 18.58 -16.79
C ALA A 1 13.43 19.11 -17.55
N GLY A 2 12.94 18.37 -18.53
CA GLY A 2 11.85 18.80 -19.41
C GLY A 2 10.48 18.57 -18.78
N LEU A 3 9.45 19.25 -19.27
CA LEU A 3 8.04 19.05 -18.86
C LEU A 3 7.60 17.57 -18.93
N MET A 4 8.25 16.78 -19.78
CA MET A 4 8.00 15.35 -19.95
C MET A 4 8.40 14.48 -18.75
N GLU A 5 9.31 14.96 -17.90
CA GLU A 5 9.94 14.16 -16.85
C GLU A 5 9.19 14.19 -15.52
N ILE A 6 8.23 15.10 -15.33
CA ILE A 6 7.54 15.31 -14.05
C ILE A 6 6.02 15.24 -14.12
N ALA A 7 5.45 14.98 -15.30
CA ALA A 7 4.01 14.99 -15.49
C ALA A 7 3.37 13.67 -15.02
N ASP A 8 2.37 13.76 -14.14
CA ASP A 8 1.57 12.61 -13.70
C ASP A 8 0.44 12.26 -14.67
N ILE A 9 0.03 13.23 -15.50
CA ILE A 9 -1.03 13.14 -16.51
C ILE A 9 -0.66 14.07 -17.68
N PHE A 10 -0.82 13.58 -18.91
CA PHE A 10 -0.73 14.43 -20.11
C PHE A 10 -2.12 14.69 -20.68
N VAL A 11 -2.38 15.95 -21.02
CA VAL A 11 -3.63 16.38 -21.65
C VAL A 11 -3.32 17.10 -22.96
N VAL A 12 -3.76 16.53 -24.08
CA VAL A 12 -3.64 17.09 -25.42
C VAL A 12 -4.94 17.81 -25.76
N ASN A 13 -4.91 19.14 -25.62
CA ASN A 13 -6.06 19.99 -25.94
C ASN A 13 -6.14 20.32 -27.45
N LYS A 14 -7.32 20.75 -27.91
CA LYS A 14 -7.66 20.92 -29.35
C LYS A 14 -7.51 19.62 -30.13
N ALA A 15 -7.98 18.54 -29.52
CA ALA A 15 -7.91 17.19 -30.09
C ALA A 15 -8.74 17.00 -31.37
N ASP A 16 -9.54 18.00 -31.74
CA ASP A 16 -10.24 18.11 -33.02
C ASP A 16 -9.33 18.49 -34.21
N HIS A 17 -8.05 18.76 -33.96
CA HIS A 17 -7.06 19.03 -35.01
C HIS A 17 -6.56 17.74 -35.69
N ASP A 18 -6.34 17.78 -37.01
CA ASP A 18 -5.97 16.61 -37.83
C ASP A 18 -4.73 15.84 -37.34
N TYR A 19 -3.77 16.55 -36.73
CA TYR A 19 -2.54 15.97 -36.18
C TYR A 19 -2.62 15.50 -34.72
N ALA A 20 -3.75 15.71 -34.04
CA ALA A 20 -3.88 15.40 -32.61
C ALA A 20 -3.70 13.92 -32.32
N ASP A 21 -4.24 13.04 -33.17
CA ASP A 21 -4.09 11.59 -33.00
C ASP A 21 -2.65 11.11 -33.23
N GLN A 22 -1.92 11.75 -34.14
CA GLN A 22 -0.50 11.45 -34.34
C GLN A 22 0.32 11.89 -33.13
N PHE A 23 0.07 13.10 -32.63
CA PHE A 23 0.74 13.63 -31.45
C PHE A 23 0.49 12.78 -30.20
N VAL A 24 -0.76 12.34 -29.99
CA VAL A 24 -1.13 11.48 -28.86
C VAL A 24 -0.45 10.12 -28.93
N ARG A 25 -0.36 9.52 -30.13
CA ARG A 25 0.37 8.25 -30.32
C ARG A 25 1.84 8.40 -29.97
N HIS A 26 2.50 9.43 -30.51
CA HIS A 26 3.89 9.70 -30.22
C HIS A 26 4.13 9.97 -28.73
N LEU A 27 3.24 10.75 -28.09
CA LEU A 27 3.33 11.04 -26.67
C LEU A 27 3.15 9.79 -25.82
N LYS A 28 2.24 8.88 -26.20
CA LYS A 28 2.06 7.58 -25.52
C LYS A 28 3.31 6.70 -25.62
N GLU A 29 3.98 6.68 -26.76
CA GLU A 29 5.25 5.95 -26.94
C GLU A 29 6.33 6.46 -25.98
N LEU A 30 6.53 7.79 -25.93
CA LEU A 30 7.51 8.43 -25.04
C LEU A 30 7.21 8.18 -23.55
N VAL A 31 5.92 8.20 -23.17
CA VAL A 31 5.50 7.97 -21.78
C VAL A 31 5.66 6.51 -21.38
N HIS A 32 5.33 5.58 -22.27
CA HIS A 32 5.37 4.15 -21.97
C HIS A 32 6.79 3.67 -21.62
N GLU A 33 7.81 4.18 -22.33
CA GLU A 33 9.22 3.90 -22.03
C GLU A 33 9.63 4.33 -20.62
N LYS A 34 9.01 5.38 -20.07
CA LYS A 34 9.34 5.95 -18.76
C LYS A 34 8.64 5.22 -17.60
N THR A 35 7.38 4.82 -17.79
CA THR A 35 6.53 4.22 -16.73
C THR A 35 6.75 2.74 -16.47
N ALA A 36 7.66 2.06 -17.19
CA ALA A 36 7.88 0.61 -17.07
C ALA A 36 8.25 0.14 -15.64
N ASN A 37 8.71 1.06 -14.77
CA ASN A 37 9.10 0.78 -13.38
C ASN A 37 8.23 1.51 -12.33
N GLU A 38 7.16 2.20 -12.73
CA GLU A 38 6.32 2.99 -11.83
C GLU A 38 4.98 2.31 -11.55
N GLN A 39 4.45 2.49 -10.33
CA GLN A 39 3.17 1.91 -9.91
C GLN A 39 1.96 2.62 -10.57
N TRP A 40 2.17 3.81 -11.14
CA TRP A 40 1.18 4.61 -11.84
C TRP A 40 1.51 4.65 -13.35
N SER A 41 0.53 4.31 -14.19
CA SER A 41 0.65 4.47 -15.64
C SER A 41 0.14 5.86 -16.01
N ILE A 42 1.06 6.76 -16.36
CA ILE A 42 0.77 8.15 -16.73
C ILE A 42 -0.17 8.16 -17.95
N PRO A 43 -1.44 8.61 -17.81
CA PRO A 43 -2.37 8.63 -18.91
C PRO A 43 -2.11 9.80 -19.86
N VAL A 44 -2.37 9.57 -21.16
CA VAL A 44 -2.37 10.61 -22.20
C VAL A 44 -3.80 10.77 -22.72
N LEU A 45 -4.43 11.89 -22.37
CA LEU A 45 -5.83 12.20 -22.62
C LEU A 45 -5.98 13.26 -23.72
N LYS A 46 -7.11 13.20 -24.44
CA LYS A 46 -7.49 14.17 -25.48
C LYS A 46 -8.63 15.04 -24.96
N THR A 47 -8.56 16.35 -25.21
CA THR A 47 -9.63 17.28 -24.84
C THR A 47 -9.92 18.28 -25.95
N VAL A 48 -11.15 18.79 -25.98
CA VAL A 48 -11.53 19.99 -26.73
C VAL A 48 -12.21 20.94 -25.76
N ALA A 49 -11.41 21.79 -25.12
CA ALA A 49 -11.88 22.65 -24.02
C ALA A 49 -13.08 23.54 -24.41
N THR A 50 -13.12 24.03 -25.65
CA THR A 50 -14.21 24.86 -26.16
C THR A 50 -15.53 24.11 -26.34
N LYS A 51 -15.48 22.79 -26.48
CA LYS A 51 -16.65 21.90 -26.61
C LYS A 51 -16.96 21.14 -25.32
N ASN A 52 -16.17 21.37 -24.26
CA ASN A 52 -16.25 20.63 -23.00
C ASN A 52 -16.05 19.10 -23.16
N GLU A 53 -15.27 18.68 -24.17
CA GLU A 53 -14.99 17.28 -24.44
C GLU A 53 -13.70 16.83 -23.73
N GLY A 54 -13.71 15.63 -23.14
CA GLY A 54 -12.54 15.04 -22.46
C GLY A 54 -12.31 15.53 -21.03
N ILE A 55 -13.12 16.48 -20.54
CA ILE A 55 -12.90 17.10 -19.21
C ILE A 55 -13.22 16.13 -18.07
N HIS A 56 -14.27 15.31 -18.22
CA HIS A 56 -14.62 14.29 -17.22
C HIS A 56 -13.53 13.23 -17.09
N GLU A 57 -12.93 12.82 -18.21
CA GLU A 57 -11.84 11.86 -18.25
C GLU A 57 -10.57 12.41 -17.59
N VAL A 58 -10.33 13.72 -17.72
CA VAL A 58 -9.25 14.40 -16.99
C VAL A 58 -9.51 14.42 -15.49
N GLU A 59 -10.74 14.76 -15.06
CA GLU A 59 -11.14 14.72 -13.65
C GLU A 59 -10.96 13.30 -13.07
N GLU A 60 -11.45 12.28 -13.77
CA GLU A 60 -11.33 10.89 -13.35
C GLU A 60 -9.87 10.45 -13.21
N ALA A 61 -9.01 10.82 -14.17
CA ALA A 61 -7.60 10.51 -14.10
C ALA A 61 -6.91 11.16 -12.89
N ILE A 62 -7.27 12.40 -12.55
CA ILE A 62 -6.76 13.09 -11.36
C ILE A 62 -7.20 12.35 -10.09
N GLN A 63 -8.48 11.99 -9.99
CA GLN A 63 -9.00 11.26 -8.83
C GLN A 63 -8.33 9.90 -8.66
N ASN A 64 -8.13 9.17 -9.75
CA ASN A 64 -7.44 7.88 -9.74
C ASN A 64 -5.97 8.03 -9.32
N HIS A 65 -5.26 9.06 -9.79
CA HIS A 65 -3.89 9.32 -9.38
C HIS A 65 -3.79 9.59 -7.87
N LEU A 66 -4.65 10.48 -7.35
CA LEU A 66 -4.71 10.79 -5.91
C LEU A 66 -5.06 9.56 -5.06
N ALA A 67 -6.03 8.75 -5.50
CA ALA A 67 -6.40 7.53 -4.82
C ALA A 67 -5.24 6.50 -4.82
N SER A 68 -4.49 6.40 -5.92
CA SER A 68 -3.34 5.50 -6.01
C SER A 68 -2.25 5.82 -4.98
N TYR A 69 -2.00 7.10 -4.74
CA TYR A 69 -1.03 7.59 -3.76
C TYR A 69 -1.46 7.23 -2.32
N VAL A 70 -2.73 7.49 -1.99
CA VAL A 70 -3.32 7.17 -0.68
C VAL A 70 -3.37 5.65 -0.43
N LEU A 71 -3.63 4.86 -1.46
CA LEU A 71 -3.62 3.40 -1.39
C LEU A 71 -2.22 2.86 -1.16
N ALA A 72 -1.18 3.40 -1.79
CA ALA A 72 0.20 2.95 -1.61
C ALA A 72 0.65 3.09 -0.14
N GLU A 73 0.41 4.24 0.48
CA GLU A 73 0.77 4.49 1.88
C GLU A 73 -0.01 3.58 2.84
N LYS A 74 -1.32 3.43 2.66
CA LYS A 74 -2.17 2.57 3.51
C LYS A 74 -1.91 1.08 3.29
N LYS A 75 -1.50 0.66 2.09
CA LYS A 75 -1.24 -0.74 1.75
C LYS A 75 -0.12 -1.33 2.58
N VAL A 76 0.96 -0.59 2.80
CA VAL A 76 2.08 -1.04 3.66
C VAL A 76 1.61 -1.26 5.09
N LEU A 77 0.87 -0.31 5.66
CA LEU A 77 0.30 -0.43 7.01
C LEU A 77 -0.64 -1.63 7.14
N LEU A 78 -1.52 -1.85 6.16
CA LEU A 78 -2.45 -2.97 6.14
C LEU A 78 -1.72 -4.32 5.98
N MET A 79 -0.70 -4.39 5.12
CA MET A 79 0.13 -5.58 4.95
C MET A 79 0.91 -5.91 6.23
N ALA A 80 1.49 -4.90 6.88
CA ALA A 80 2.17 -5.07 8.16
C ALA A 80 1.21 -5.58 9.25
N SER A 81 0.00 -5.00 9.33
CA SER A 81 -1.04 -5.44 10.28
C SER A 81 -1.45 -6.90 10.05
N LYS A 82 -1.64 -7.28 8.78
CA LYS A 82 -1.99 -8.67 8.41
C LYS A 82 -0.85 -9.65 8.68
N ALA A 83 0.39 -9.26 8.40
CA ALA A 83 1.57 -10.05 8.72
C ALA A 83 1.71 -10.27 10.23
N TYR A 84 1.50 -9.22 11.04
CA TYR A 84 1.51 -9.34 12.51
C TYR A 84 0.42 -10.28 13.03
N GLN A 85 -0.81 -10.17 12.52
CA GLN A 85 -1.89 -11.09 12.88
C GLN A 85 -1.54 -12.53 12.54
N TYR A 86 -1.02 -12.79 11.34
CA TYR A 86 -0.62 -14.12 10.93
C TYR A 86 0.49 -14.70 11.82
N LEU A 87 1.53 -13.91 12.13
CA LEU A 87 2.60 -14.31 13.04
C LEU A 87 2.08 -14.61 14.44
N ARG A 88 1.22 -13.75 14.98
CA ARG A 88 0.59 -13.96 16.29
C ARG A 88 -0.22 -15.24 16.30
N ASP A 89 -1.11 -15.42 15.34
CA ASP A 89 -2.00 -16.58 15.29
C ASP A 89 -1.19 -17.87 15.11
N HIS A 90 -0.10 -17.84 14.33
CA HIS A 90 0.83 -18.95 14.19
C HIS A 90 1.58 -19.28 15.50
N ARG A 91 2.15 -18.26 16.17
CA ARG A 91 2.89 -18.45 17.44
C ARG A 91 1.98 -18.86 18.60
N MET A 92 0.70 -18.50 18.56
CA MET A 92 -0.28 -18.80 19.61
C MET A 92 -1.00 -20.13 19.40
N LYS A 93 -0.72 -20.88 18.31
CA LYS A 93 -1.39 -22.17 18.02
C LYS A 93 -1.28 -23.18 19.15
N ASP A 94 -0.14 -23.20 19.82
CA ASP A 94 0.15 -24.18 20.88
C ASP A 94 -0.20 -23.64 22.28
N ILE A 95 -0.78 -22.44 22.36
CA ILE A 95 -1.18 -21.82 23.63
C ILE A 95 -2.65 -22.11 23.92
N ASP A 96 -2.90 -23.02 24.86
CA ASP A 96 -4.22 -23.24 25.42
C ASP A 96 -4.54 -22.16 26.46
N LYS A 97 -5.55 -21.33 26.15
CA LYS A 97 -5.97 -20.22 27.00
C LYS A 97 -6.52 -20.67 28.36
N GLU A 98 -7.24 -21.78 28.41
CA GLU A 98 -7.84 -22.26 29.64
C GLU A 98 -6.76 -22.85 30.56
N LYS A 99 -5.80 -23.56 29.97
CA LYS A 99 -4.63 -24.04 30.71
C LYS A 99 -3.79 -22.89 31.26
N LEU A 100 -3.51 -21.87 30.45
CA LEU A 100 -2.76 -20.68 30.88
C LEU A 100 -3.47 -19.98 32.05
N LYS A 101 -4.79 -19.81 31.98
CA LYS A 101 -5.59 -19.22 33.05
C LYS A 101 -5.48 -20.03 34.35
N GLN A 102 -5.63 -21.35 34.28
CA GLN A 102 -5.52 -22.23 35.45
C GLN A 102 -4.12 -22.18 36.09
N GLU A 103 -3.07 -22.06 35.29
CA GLU A 103 -1.71 -21.91 35.80
C GLU A 103 -1.49 -20.56 36.49
N ILE A 104 -2.07 -19.48 35.97
CA ILE A 104 -2.03 -18.16 36.62
C ILE A 104 -2.82 -18.18 37.94
N GLU A 105 -4.05 -18.70 37.95
CA GLU A 105 -4.89 -18.76 39.16
C GLU A 105 -4.22 -19.52 40.33
N LYS A 106 -3.46 -20.57 40.01
CA LYS A 106 -2.69 -21.33 41.00
C LYS A 106 -1.57 -20.54 41.66
N ASN A 107 -0.95 -19.62 40.92
CA ASN A 107 0.23 -18.88 41.37
C ASN A 107 -0.08 -17.43 41.79
N TRP A 108 -1.26 -16.89 41.45
CA TRP A 108 -1.63 -15.49 41.70
C TRP A 108 -1.72 -15.10 43.18
N HIS A 109 -1.95 -16.09 44.07
CA HIS A 109 -2.03 -15.86 45.51
C HIS A 109 -0.65 -15.71 46.18
N ASP A 110 0.44 -15.98 45.45
CA ASP A 110 1.80 -15.77 45.93
C ASP A 110 2.13 -14.26 45.92
N PRO A 111 2.50 -13.65 47.06
CA PRO A 111 2.90 -12.24 47.13
C PRO A 111 4.04 -11.86 46.18
N ASP A 112 4.89 -12.82 45.81
CA ASP A 112 6.04 -12.62 44.93
C ASP A 112 5.75 -12.97 43.46
N PHE A 113 4.50 -13.27 43.10
CA PHE A 113 4.13 -13.63 41.73
C PHE A 113 4.30 -12.47 40.74
N ASN A 114 5.16 -12.68 39.73
CA ASN A 114 5.35 -11.76 38.62
C ASN A 114 4.95 -12.40 37.28
N ILE A 115 3.96 -11.82 36.60
CA ILE A 115 3.44 -12.33 35.33
C ILE A 115 4.49 -12.39 34.21
N TYR A 116 5.39 -11.42 34.14
CA TYR A 116 6.44 -11.38 33.10
C TYR A 116 7.46 -12.49 33.33
N SER A 117 7.93 -12.65 34.57
CA SER A 117 8.87 -13.71 34.94
C SER A 117 8.26 -15.11 34.75
N PHE A 118 6.97 -15.27 35.06
CA PHE A 118 6.22 -16.50 34.81
C PHE A 118 6.13 -16.83 33.31
N MET A 119 5.71 -15.88 32.48
CA MET A 119 5.63 -16.08 31.03
C MET A 119 7.00 -16.36 30.41
N GLN A 120 8.05 -15.68 30.85
CA GLN A 120 9.41 -15.90 30.38
C GLN A 120 9.93 -17.31 30.74
N LYS A 121 9.64 -17.78 31.94
CA LYS A 121 10.08 -19.11 32.40
C LYS A 121 9.32 -20.27 31.73
N HIS A 122 8.03 -20.08 31.44
CA HIS A 122 7.14 -21.19 31.06
C HIS A 122 6.71 -21.18 29.59
N TYR A 123 6.73 -20.03 28.92
CA TYR A 123 6.19 -19.87 27.57
C TYR A 123 7.16 -19.25 26.56
N PHE A 124 8.27 -18.68 27.03
CA PHE A 124 9.34 -18.21 26.16
C PHE A 124 10.63 -18.98 26.48
N THR A 125 10.80 -20.17 25.90
CA THR A 125 12.13 -20.79 25.84
C THR A 125 13.07 -19.84 25.12
N ASN A 126 14.28 -19.62 25.68
CA ASN A 126 15.38 -18.88 25.05
C ASN A 126 15.40 -19.13 23.54
N THR A 127 14.75 -18.25 22.80
CA THR A 127 14.81 -18.26 21.35
C THR A 127 16.12 -17.57 21.06
N GLU A 128 17.09 -18.37 20.63
CA GLU A 128 18.37 -18.01 20.07
C GLU A 128 18.44 -16.53 19.70
N ILE A 129 19.08 -15.75 20.58
CA ILE A 129 19.77 -14.54 20.16
C ILE A 129 20.98 -15.05 19.39
N THR A 130 20.77 -15.34 18.11
CA THR A 130 21.86 -15.39 17.13
C THR A 130 21.51 -14.36 16.08
N ASP A 131 21.98 -13.13 16.34
CA ASP A 131 22.68 -12.25 15.39
C ASP A 131 23.19 -11.02 16.16
#